data_AF-A0A197JNU2-F1
#
_entry.id   AF-A0A197JNU2-F1
#
_cell.length_a   1.000
_cell.length_b   1.000
_cell.length_c   1.000
_cell.angle_alpha   90.00
_cell.angle_beta   90.00
_cell.angle_gamma   90.00
#
_symmetry.space_group_name_H-M   'P 1'
#
loop_
_entity.id
_entity.type
_entity.pdbx_description
1 polymer ?
#
loop_
_entity_poly.entity_id
_entity_poly.type
_entity_poly.pdbx_seq_one_letter_code
_entity_poly.pdbx_strand_id
1 'polypeptide(L)'
;MNEQILAAHIHLVTSKIATLELAEVHYVHALHVPSNDPRGQYVFNATLAMQAERQRLFAVRTEIYDLSILHSNLMTSLRAIDAPLATRLGFPIYQSMQLRLNHLRREEFGYNTQQGAILEGNKHHADNNRSLIARITASFDPAEGY
;
A
#
# COMPACT_ATOMS: atom_id res chain seq x y z
N MET A 1 -12.36 16.86 21.89
CA MET A 1 -10.92 16.68 21.59
C MET A 1 -10.39 18.01 21.07
N ASN A 2 -9.28 18.53 21.60
CA ASN A 2 -8.69 19.82 21.19
C ASN A 2 -8.07 19.67 19.78
N GLU A 3 -8.25 20.67 18.91
CA GLU A 3 -7.69 20.75 17.56
C GLU A 3 -6.17 20.48 17.54
N GLN A 4 -5.44 20.99 18.53
CA GLN A 4 -4.00 20.80 18.66
C GLN A 4 -3.62 19.33 18.93
N ILE A 5 -4.44 18.61 19.70
CA ILE A 5 -4.23 17.17 19.98
C ILE A 5 -4.48 16.35 18.71
N LEU A 6 -5.51 16.72 17.95
CA LEU A 6 -5.85 16.05 16.69
C LEU A 6 -4.76 16.25 15.63
N ALA A 7 -4.28 17.49 15.48
CA ALA A 7 -3.17 17.80 14.58
C ALA A 7 -1.90 17.03 14.97
N ALA A 8 -1.57 16.94 16.27
CA ALA A 8 -0.41 16.18 16.74
C ALA A 8 -0.52 14.68 16.40
N HIS A 9 -1.70 14.07 16.58
CA HIS A 9 -1.93 12.68 16.20
C HIS A 9 -1.84 12.46 14.69
N ILE A 10 -2.40 13.37 13.89
CA ILE A 10 -2.28 13.34 12.42
C ILE A 10 -0.79 13.35 12.04
N HIS A 11 -0.01 14.27 12.57
CA HIS A 11 1.44 14.34 12.32
C HIS A 11 2.18 13.05 12.70
N LEU A 12 1.87 12.47 13.86
CA LEU A 12 2.49 11.22 14.31
C LEU A 12 2.19 10.07 13.33
N VAL A 13 0.93 9.93 12.92
CA VAL A 13 0.50 8.89 11.97
C VAL A 13 1.17 9.09 10.61
N THR A 14 1.19 10.33 10.09
CA THR A 14 1.85 10.66 8.82
C THR A 14 3.35 10.34 8.86
N SER A 15 4.04 10.68 9.96
CA SER A 15 5.48 10.37 10.10
C SER A 15 5.75 8.87 10.14
N LYS A 16 4.86 8.10 10.78
CA LYS A 16 4.98 6.64 10.84
C LYS A 16 4.76 6.01 9.47
N ILE A 17 3.75 6.48 8.72
CA ILE A 17 3.51 6.06 7.34
C ILE A 17 4.76 6.33 6.48
N ALA A 18 5.34 7.53 6.55
CA ALA A 18 6.54 7.86 5.78
C ALA A 18 7.74 6.94 6.09
N THR A 19 7.92 6.55 7.35
CA THR A 19 8.98 5.59 7.74
C THR A 19 8.73 4.21 7.15
N LEU A 20 7.48 3.74 7.17
CA LEU A 20 7.09 2.47 6.57
C LEU A 20 7.20 2.51 5.03
N GLU A 21 6.96 3.66 4.39
CA GLU A 21 7.11 3.82 2.94
C GLU A 21 8.56 3.67 2.52
N LEU A 22 9.51 4.20 3.30
CA LEU A 22 10.94 3.96 3.07
C LEU A 22 11.30 2.47 3.18
N ALA A 23 10.74 1.78 4.17
CA ALA A 23 10.92 0.33 4.33
C ALA A 23 10.30 -0.45 3.16
N GLU A 24 9.12 -0.03 2.67
CA GLU A 24 8.48 -0.64 1.52
C GLU A 24 9.36 -0.50 0.26
N VAL A 25 9.90 0.69 -0.01
CA VAL A 25 10.78 0.92 -1.16
C VAL A 25 11.94 -0.06 -1.17
N HIS A 26 12.54 -0.33 -0.01
CA HIS A 26 13.61 -1.33 0.11
C HIS A 26 13.17 -2.73 -0.33
N TYR A 27 12.02 -3.21 0.14
CA TYR A 27 11.51 -4.53 -0.25
C TYR A 27 11.07 -4.58 -1.71
N VAL A 28 10.45 -3.52 -2.23
CA VAL A 28 10.05 -3.41 -3.63
C VAL A 28 11.29 -3.47 -4.53
N HIS A 29 12.36 -2.78 -4.19
CA HIS A 29 13.62 -2.85 -4.94
C HIS A 29 14.23 -4.25 -4.94
N ALA A 30 14.19 -4.96 -3.81
CA ALA A 30 14.69 -6.34 -3.73
C ALA A 30 13.85 -7.32 -4.57
N LEU A 31 12.56 -7.05 -4.75
CA LEU A 31 11.61 -7.92 -5.43
C LEU A 31 11.40 -7.57 -6.91
N HIS A 32 11.77 -6.36 -7.36
CA HIS A 32 11.75 -5.98 -8.77
C HIS A 32 13.08 -6.34 -9.44
N VAL A 33 13.04 -7.37 -10.28
CA VAL A 33 14.21 -7.82 -11.04
C VAL A 33 14.09 -7.43 -12.51
N PRO A 34 15.20 -7.21 -13.23
CA PRO A 34 15.17 -6.97 -14.66
C PRO A 34 14.51 -8.14 -15.39
N SER A 35 13.58 -7.85 -16.30
CA SER A 35 13.10 -8.87 -17.24
C SER A 35 14.19 -9.21 -18.25
N ASN A 36 14.17 -10.44 -18.75
CA ASN A 36 14.94 -10.83 -19.92
C ASN A 36 14.36 -10.26 -21.23
N ASP A 37 13.22 -9.55 -21.17
CA ASP A 37 12.64 -8.82 -22.30
C ASP A 37 13.52 -7.61 -22.66
N PRO A 38 13.99 -7.49 -23.92
CA PRO A 38 14.79 -6.34 -24.39
C PRO A 38 14.08 -4.98 -24.27
N ARG A 39 12.77 -4.95 -23.97
CA ARG A 39 12.02 -3.72 -23.65
C ARG A 39 12.27 -3.18 -22.23
N GLY A 40 13.14 -3.81 -21.44
CA GLY A 40 13.62 -3.26 -20.16
C GLY A 40 12.56 -3.19 -19.07
N GLN A 41 11.54 -4.04 -19.12
CA GLN A 41 10.52 -4.08 -18.07
C GLN A 41 11.09 -4.74 -16.80
N TYR A 42 10.74 -4.24 -15.62
CA TYR A 42 11.00 -4.94 -14.36
C TYR A 42 9.86 -5.92 -14.08
N VAL A 43 10.19 -7.11 -13.60
CA VAL A 43 9.21 -8.13 -13.19
C VAL A 43 9.27 -8.36 -11.69
N PHE A 44 8.14 -8.74 -11.11
CA PHE A 44 8.05 -9.11 -9.70
C PHE A 44 8.59 -10.52 -9.47
N ASN A 45 9.55 -10.65 -8.55
CA ASN A 45 10.20 -11.90 -8.21
C ASN A 45 9.32 -12.73 -7.25
N ALA A 46 8.45 -13.55 -7.84
CA ALA A 46 7.59 -14.48 -7.13
C ALA A 46 8.23 -15.87 -6.90
N THR A 47 9.56 -16.01 -6.92
CA THR A 47 10.21 -17.31 -6.65
C THR A 47 10.12 -17.71 -5.17
N LEU A 48 10.18 -19.01 -4.85
CA LEU A 48 10.15 -19.46 -3.44
C LEU A 48 11.28 -18.88 -2.58
N ALA A 49 12.46 -18.61 -3.18
CA ALA A 49 13.60 -18.04 -2.47
C ALA A 49 13.32 -16.65 -1.87
N MET A 50 12.43 -15.87 -2.48
CA MET A 50 12.08 -14.51 -2.05
C MET A 50 10.83 -14.45 -1.15
N GLN A 51 10.36 -15.60 -0.65
CA GLN A 51 9.13 -15.68 0.13
C GLN A 51 9.16 -14.80 1.39
N ALA A 52 10.29 -14.78 2.10
CA ALA A 52 10.43 -13.98 3.33
C ALA A 52 10.29 -12.48 3.05
N GLU A 53 10.91 -11.99 1.97
CA GLU A 53 10.85 -10.60 1.54
C GLU A 53 9.42 -10.21 1.13
N ARG A 54 8.69 -11.11 0.45
CA ARG A 54 7.28 -10.89 0.10
C ARG A 54 6.38 -10.84 1.33
N GLN A 55 6.62 -11.69 2.33
CA GLN A 55 5.90 -11.63 3.60
C GLN A 55 6.14 -10.30 4.33
N ARG A 56 7.39 -9.85 4.39
CA ARG A 56 7.76 -8.57 5.01
C ARG A 56 7.15 -7.38 4.26
N LEU A 57 7.21 -7.40 2.92
CA LEU A 57 6.55 -6.39 2.09
C LEU A 57 5.05 -6.34 2.38
N PHE A 58 4.38 -7.49 2.38
CA PHE A 58 2.95 -7.56 2.65
C PHE A 58 2.58 -7.02 4.05
N ALA A 59 3.37 -7.36 5.08
CA ALA A 59 3.16 -6.86 6.43
C ALA A 59 3.29 -5.33 6.50
N VAL A 60 4.36 -4.76 5.91
CA VAL A 60 4.57 -3.30 5.84
C VAL A 60 3.42 -2.61 5.11
N ARG A 61 2.96 -3.18 3.98
CA ARG A 61 1.83 -2.61 3.23
C ARG A 61 0.52 -2.66 4.00
N THR A 62 0.29 -3.72 4.78
CA THR A 62 -0.89 -3.84 5.64
C THR A 62 -0.85 -2.79 6.74
N GLU A 63 0.30 -2.59 7.39
CA GLU A 63 0.44 -1.55 8.42
C GLU A 63 0.24 -0.13 7.86
N ILE A 64 0.75 0.14 6.65
CA ILE A 64 0.48 1.42 5.97
C ILE A 64 -1.00 1.59 5.70
N TYR A 65 -1.70 0.57 5.21
CA TYR A 65 -3.15 0.65 5.00
C TYR A 65 -3.90 0.95 6.30
N ASP A 66 -3.62 0.21 7.37
CA ASP A 66 -4.31 0.40 8.66
C ASP A 66 -4.06 1.81 9.23
N LEU A 67 -2.83 2.32 9.13
CA LEU A 67 -2.49 3.70 9.51
C LEU A 67 -3.14 4.74 8.61
N SER A 68 -3.30 4.45 7.32
CA SER A 68 -3.96 5.35 6.36
C SER A 68 -5.47 5.47 6.65
N ILE A 69 -6.11 4.39 7.09
CA ILE A 69 -7.49 4.41 7.59
C ILE A 69 -7.59 5.23 8.87
N LEU A 70 -6.69 5.01 9.83
CA LEU A 70 -6.63 5.83 11.05
C LEU A 70 -6.45 7.32 10.69
N HIS A 71 -5.53 7.63 9.79
CA HIS A 71 -5.31 8.99 9.29
C HIS A 71 -6.61 9.56 8.70
N SER A 72 -7.30 8.83 7.82
CA SER A 72 -8.57 9.25 7.22
C SER A 72 -9.67 9.54 8.26
N ASN A 73 -9.77 8.72 9.31
CA ASN A 73 -10.70 8.93 10.42
C ASN A 73 -10.36 10.19 11.22
N LEU A 74 -9.08 10.43 11.50
CA LEU A 74 -8.61 11.66 12.14
C LEU A 74 -8.88 12.88 11.24
N MET A 75 -8.71 12.74 9.92
CA MET A 75 -9.00 13.82 8.97
C MET A 75 -10.48 14.16 8.89
N THR A 76 -11.35 13.16 8.92
CA THR A 76 -12.80 13.36 8.99
C THR A 76 -13.19 14.11 10.27
N SER A 77 -12.55 13.76 11.39
CA SER A 77 -12.74 14.46 12.66
C SER A 77 -12.24 15.91 12.59
N LEU A 78 -11.12 16.17 11.90
CA LEU A 78 -10.57 17.51 11.74
C LEU A 78 -11.44 18.36 10.83
N ARG A 79 -11.98 17.77 9.75
CA ARG A 79 -12.86 18.46 8.79
C ARG A 79 -14.12 19.03 9.46
N ALA A 80 -14.63 18.36 10.49
CA ALA A 80 -15.75 18.85 11.29
C ALA A 80 -15.43 20.12 12.10
N ILE A 81 -14.14 20.47 12.23
CA ILE A 81 -13.63 21.62 12.99
C ILE A 81 -13.05 22.67 12.03
N ASP A 82 -12.16 22.26 11.13
CA ASP A 82 -11.45 23.08 10.14
C ASP A 82 -11.31 22.31 8.80
N ALA A 83 -12.25 22.55 7.89
CA ALA A 83 -12.29 21.87 6.59
C ALA A 83 -11.13 22.24 5.65
N PRO A 84 -10.71 23.51 5.51
CA PRO A 84 -9.53 23.88 4.72
C PRO A 84 -8.24 23.19 5.18
N LEU A 85 -7.97 23.18 6.50
CA LEU A 85 -6.80 22.50 7.04
C LEU A 85 -6.88 20.99 6.78
N ALA A 86 -8.07 20.41 6.90
CA ALA A 86 -8.26 18.99 6.67
C ALA A 86 -7.98 18.57 5.21
N THR A 87 -8.46 19.33 4.24
CA THR A 87 -8.22 19.03 2.81
C THR A 87 -6.74 19.05 2.45
N ARG A 88 -5.98 20.02 2.98
CA ARG A 88 -4.53 20.14 2.71
C ARG A 88 -3.73 18.95 3.23
N LEU A 89 -4.11 18.41 4.39
CA LEU A 89 -3.39 17.32 5.06
C LEU A 89 -3.78 15.92 4.53
N GLY A 90 -4.95 15.76 3.91
CA GLY A 90 -5.46 14.45 3.46
C GLY A 90 -4.95 13.95 2.10
N PHE A 91 -4.57 14.85 1.19
CA PHE A 91 -4.27 14.50 -0.21
C PHE A 91 -3.06 13.58 -0.43
N PRO A 92 -1.91 13.74 0.27
CA PRO A 92 -0.73 12.89 0.04
C PRO A 92 -0.96 11.41 0.35
N ILE A 93 -1.73 11.10 1.40
CA ILE A 93 -2.02 9.71 1.80
C ILE A 93 -2.86 9.00 0.74
N TYR A 94 -3.84 9.70 0.15
CA TYR A 94 -4.64 9.14 -0.95
C TYR A 94 -3.75 8.75 -2.14
N GLN A 95 -2.85 9.64 -2.57
CA GLN A 95 -1.94 9.35 -3.68
C GLN A 95 -1.03 8.16 -3.39
N SER A 96 -0.49 8.05 -2.17
CA SER A 96 0.32 6.91 -1.74
C SER A 96 -0.45 5.60 -1.85
N MET A 97 -1.71 5.56 -1.40
CA MET A 97 -2.54 4.36 -1.48
C MET A 97 -2.88 3.95 -2.92
N GLN A 98 -3.08 4.91 -3.83
CA GLN A 98 -3.28 4.62 -5.26
C GLN A 98 -2.03 4.02 -5.93
N LEU A 99 -0.83 4.52 -5.60
CA LEU A 99 0.42 3.92 -6.07
C LEU A 99 0.55 2.47 -5.59
N ARG A 100 0.21 2.23 -4.32
CA ARG A 100 0.26 0.89 -3.71
C ARG A 100 -0.72 -0.08 -4.36
N LEU A 101 -1.92 0.38 -4.69
CA LEU A 101 -2.91 -0.39 -5.43
C LEU A 101 -2.37 -0.85 -6.80
N ASN A 102 -1.68 0.05 -7.50
CA ASN A 102 -1.06 -0.28 -8.79
C ASN A 102 0.07 -1.31 -8.63
N HIS A 103 0.89 -1.22 -7.59
CA HIS A 103 1.92 -2.23 -7.30
C HIS A 103 1.30 -3.60 -7.02
N LEU A 104 0.30 -3.67 -6.13
CA LEU A 104 -0.37 -4.94 -5.79
C LEU A 104 -1.03 -5.60 -7.01
N ARG A 105 -1.64 -4.82 -7.91
CA ARG A 105 -2.22 -5.32 -9.17
C ARG A 105 -1.17 -5.91 -10.11
N ARG A 106 -0.01 -5.25 -10.23
CA ARG A 106 1.12 -5.77 -11.03
C ARG A 106 1.66 -7.08 -10.45
N GLU A 107 1.72 -7.18 -9.12
CA GLU A 107 2.16 -8.40 -8.43
C GLU A 107 1.16 -9.54 -8.58
N GLU A 108 -0.14 -9.27 -8.47
CA GLU A 108 -1.19 -10.26 -8.72
C GLU A 108 -1.12 -10.81 -10.15
N PHE A 109 -0.90 -9.93 -11.13
CA PHE A 109 -0.63 -10.36 -12.51
C PHE A 109 0.63 -11.23 -12.60
N GLY A 110 1.71 -10.87 -11.89
CA GLY A 110 2.93 -11.67 -11.78
C GLY A 110 2.67 -13.08 -11.24
N TYR A 111 1.82 -13.23 -10.23
CA TYR A 111 1.44 -14.56 -9.74
C TYR A 111 0.57 -15.32 -10.74
N ASN A 112 -0.45 -14.68 -11.33
CA ASN A 112 -1.40 -15.32 -12.23
C ASN A 112 -0.76 -15.81 -13.54
N THR A 113 0.39 -15.24 -13.93
CA THR A 113 1.16 -15.70 -15.09
C THR A 113 2.04 -16.93 -14.79
N GLN A 114 2.24 -17.28 -13.51
CA GLN A 114 2.92 -18.51 -13.11
C GLN A 114 1.98 -19.72 -13.20
N GLN A 115 2.53 -20.91 -13.43
CA GLN A 115 1.77 -22.16 -13.56
C GLN A 115 2.39 -23.31 -12.74
N GLY A 116 1.58 -24.32 -12.42
CA GLY A 116 2.01 -25.54 -11.76
C GLY A 116 2.38 -25.37 -10.27
N ALA A 117 3.32 -26.17 -9.78
CA ALA A 117 3.71 -26.22 -8.36
C ALA A 117 4.21 -24.88 -7.80
N ILE A 118 4.74 -24.00 -8.67
CA ILE A 118 5.19 -22.66 -8.30
C ILE A 118 4.01 -21.79 -7.89
N LEU A 119 2.89 -21.84 -8.64
CA LEU A 119 1.67 -21.10 -8.29
C LEU A 119 1.06 -21.63 -7.00
N GLU A 120 0.94 -22.96 -6.86
CA GLU A 120 0.39 -23.58 -5.64
C GLU A 120 1.23 -23.23 -4.40
N GLY A 121 2.56 -23.22 -4.50
CA GLY A 121 3.44 -22.78 -3.41
C GLY A 121 3.27 -21.32 -3.02
N ASN A 122 2.79 -20.47 -3.93
CA ASN A 122 2.61 -19.04 -3.72
C ASN A 122 1.16 -18.58 -3.53
N LYS A 123 0.19 -19.50 -3.57
CA LYS A 123 -1.25 -19.18 -3.58
C LYS A 123 -1.68 -18.24 -2.44
N HIS A 124 -1.19 -18.49 -1.23
CA HIS A 124 -1.47 -17.65 -0.07
C HIS A 124 -1.06 -16.18 -0.25
N HIS A 125 0.03 -15.90 -0.99
CA HIS A 125 0.44 -14.53 -1.28
C HIS A 125 -0.46 -13.85 -2.32
N ALA A 126 -0.87 -14.59 -3.35
CA ALA A 126 -1.83 -14.08 -4.32
C ALA A 126 -3.15 -13.71 -3.62
N ASP A 127 -3.63 -14.57 -2.72
CA ASP A 127 -4.86 -14.34 -1.95
C ASP A 127 -4.72 -13.14 -0.98
N ASN A 128 -3.56 -13.02 -0.30
CA ASN A 128 -3.25 -11.87 0.54
C ASN A 128 -3.26 -10.55 -0.24
N ASN A 129 -2.60 -10.51 -1.41
CA ASN A 129 -2.59 -9.34 -2.28
C ASN A 129 -4.00 -8.99 -2.76
N ARG A 130 -4.80 -9.98 -3.16
CA ARG A 130 -6.19 -9.78 -3.58
C ARG A 130 -7.05 -9.20 -2.46
N SER A 131 -6.89 -9.71 -1.24
CA SER A 131 -7.58 -9.19 -0.05
C SER A 131 -7.22 -7.74 0.22
N LEU A 132 -5.93 -7.39 0.19
CA LEU A 132 -5.50 -6.02 0.41
C LEU A 132 -5.93 -5.07 -0.71
N ILE A 133 -5.92 -5.51 -1.97
CA ILE A 133 -6.49 -4.76 -3.10
C ILE A 133 -7.95 -4.41 -2.82
N ALA A 134 -8.77 -5.40 -2.44
CA ALA A 134 -10.18 -5.19 -2.15
C ALA A 134 -10.40 -4.17 -1.02
N ARG A 135 -9.61 -4.25 0.06
CA ARG A 135 -9.64 -3.29 1.17
C ARG A 135 -9.28 -1.87 0.73
N ILE A 136 -8.20 -1.72 -0.05
CA ILE A 136 -7.76 -0.41 -0.55
C ILE A 136 -8.82 0.18 -1.47
N THR A 137 -9.35 -0.60 -2.42
CA THR A 137 -10.42 -0.15 -3.32
C THR A 137 -11.65 0.28 -2.52
N ALA A 138 -12.12 -0.52 -1.56
CA ALA A 138 -13.31 -0.16 -0.78
C ALA A 138 -13.16 1.13 0.04
N SER A 139 -11.95 1.47 0.48
CA SER A 139 -11.71 2.63 1.35
C SER A 139 -11.21 3.89 0.63
N PHE A 140 -10.69 3.74 -0.59
CA PHE A 140 -10.02 4.81 -1.33
C PHE A 140 -10.44 4.83 -2.81
N ASP A 141 -11.61 4.29 -3.18
CA ASP A 141 -12.08 4.31 -4.57
C ASP A 141 -12.33 5.75 -5.05
N PRO A 142 -11.81 6.17 -6.23
CA PRO A 142 -12.20 7.42 -6.88
C PRO A 142 -13.67 7.52 -7.29
N ALA A 143 -14.46 6.44 -7.19
CA ALA A 143 -15.89 6.48 -7.53
C ALA A 143 -16.74 7.37 -6.60
N GLU A 144 -16.25 7.67 -5.39
CA GLU A 144 -16.82 8.73 -4.55
C GLU A 144 -16.01 10.01 -4.74
N GLY A 145 -16.50 10.85 -5.65
CA GLY A 145 -15.83 12.06 -6.12
C GLY A 145 -15.29 12.97 -5.01
N TYR A 146 -14.05 13.40 -5.22
CA TYR A 146 -13.59 14.71 -4.75
C TYR A 146 -14.31 15.83 -5.50
#